data_AF-A0A6M2D8C2-F1
#
_entry.id   AF-A0A6M2D8C2-F1
#
_cell.length_a   1.000
_cell.length_b   1.000
_cell.length_c   1.000
_cell.angle_alpha   90.00
_cell.angle_beta   90.00
_cell.angle_gamma   90.00
#
_symmetry.space_group_name_H-M   'P 1'
#
loop_
_entity.id
_entity.type
_entity.pdbx_description
1 polymer ?
#
loop_
_entity_poly.entity_id
_entity_poly.type
_entity_poly.pdbx_seq_one_letter_code
_entity_poly.pdbx_strand_id
1 'polypeptide(L)'
;MFSCGNVHALRLQQIGIMKVLVICALLVVAAQGRILAPPSLKPLSDEMINFINNLNTTWKAGRNFDKNTPLSYIKGLMGVHPDSKNYRLPLHYHAEIPDDLPESFDAREQWSHCSSIHLIRDQSECGSCWAFGAAEAMSDRICIHTNGKVQ
;
A
#
# COMPACT_ATOMS: atom_id res chain seq x y z
N MET A 1 20.08 -65.27 -13.49
CA MET A 1 19.37 -65.02 -12.22
C MET A 1 19.37 -63.51 -11.98
N PHE A 2 18.43 -62.78 -12.60
CA PHE A 2 18.34 -61.32 -12.44
C PHE A 2 17.52 -61.01 -11.18
N SER A 3 18.13 -60.25 -10.28
CA SER A 3 17.66 -60.01 -8.92
C SER A 3 16.33 -59.21 -8.92
N CYS A 4 15.26 -59.84 -8.43
CA CYS A 4 13.94 -59.24 -8.25
C CYS A 4 13.93 -58.12 -7.17
N GLY A 5 15.02 -57.96 -6.40
CA GLY A 5 15.13 -56.97 -5.33
C GLY A 5 15.24 -55.51 -5.79
N ASN A 6 15.68 -55.26 -7.04
CA ASN A 6 16.02 -53.90 -7.48
C ASN A 6 14.78 -53.06 -7.86
N VAL A 7 13.72 -53.71 -8.37
CA VAL A 7 12.49 -53.04 -8.81
C VAL A 7 11.68 -52.51 -7.61
N HIS A 8 11.65 -53.25 -6.51
CA HIS A 8 10.97 -52.83 -5.28
C HIS A 8 11.69 -51.65 -4.59
N ALA A 9 13.02 -51.66 -4.57
CA ALA A 9 13.83 -50.57 -4.01
C ALA A 9 13.66 -49.26 -4.82
N LEU A 10 13.67 -49.35 -6.16
CA LEU A 10 13.40 -48.23 -7.05
C LEU A 10 11.99 -47.64 -6.85
N ARG A 11 10.98 -48.50 -6.68
CA ARG A 11 9.60 -48.05 -6.41
C ARG A 11 9.48 -47.31 -5.07
N LEU A 12 10.12 -47.81 -4.02
CA LEU A 12 10.15 -47.18 -2.70
C LEU A 12 10.90 -45.84 -2.72
N GLN A 13 12.03 -45.78 -3.44
CA GLN A 13 12.81 -44.55 -3.61
C GLN A 13 12.03 -43.48 -4.40
N GLN A 14 11.29 -43.89 -5.44
CA GLN A 14 10.46 -43.00 -6.25
C GLN A 14 9.24 -42.49 -5.46
N ILE A 15 8.63 -43.32 -4.61
CA ILE A 15 7.58 -42.92 -3.66
C ILE A 15 8.13 -41.91 -2.63
N GLY A 16 9.34 -42.12 -2.13
CA GLY A 16 10.01 -41.21 -1.20
C GLY A 16 10.25 -39.82 -1.80
N ILE A 17 10.83 -39.77 -3.01
CA ILE A 17 11.08 -38.52 -3.74
C ILE A 17 9.77 -37.77 -4.03
N MET A 18 8.73 -38.49 -4.46
CA MET A 18 7.43 -37.88 -4.77
C MET A 18 6.75 -37.30 -3.52
N LYS A 19 6.87 -37.96 -2.36
CA LYS A 19 6.40 -37.40 -1.08
C LYS A 19 7.15 -36.13 -0.68
N VAL A 20 8.48 -36.12 -0.83
CA VAL A 20 9.31 -34.94 -0.53
C VAL A 20 8.95 -33.76 -1.43
N LEU A 21 8.78 -34.00 -2.74
CA LEU A 21 8.37 -32.97 -3.69
C LEU A 21 6.99 -32.39 -3.37
N VAL A 22 6.03 -33.23 -2.98
CA VAL A 22 4.69 -32.79 -2.55
C VAL A 22 4.75 -31.95 -1.27
N ILE A 23 5.54 -32.36 -0.27
CA ILE A 23 5.71 -31.60 0.98
C ILE A 23 6.38 -30.24 0.70
N CYS A 24 7.44 -30.21 -0.12
CA CYS A 24 8.09 -28.96 -0.50
C CYS A 24 7.13 -28.03 -1.25
N ALA A 25 6.32 -28.56 -2.18
CA ALA A 25 5.32 -27.76 -2.89
C ALA A 25 4.25 -27.18 -1.93
N LEU A 26 3.76 -27.97 -0.97
CA LEU A 26 2.81 -27.50 0.04
C LEU A 26 3.40 -26.42 0.96
N LEU A 27 4.66 -26.55 1.36
CA LEU A 27 5.37 -25.55 2.17
C LEU A 27 5.58 -24.24 1.39
N VAL A 28 5.89 -24.31 0.10
CA VAL A 28 6.01 -23.14 -0.78
C VAL A 28 4.65 -22.43 -0.93
N VAL A 29 3.56 -23.18 -1.12
CA VAL A 29 2.20 -22.62 -1.18
C VAL A 29 1.81 -21.94 0.14
N ALA A 30 2.15 -22.53 1.29
CA ALA A 30 1.89 -21.94 2.59
C ALA A 30 2.73 -20.67 2.85
N ALA A 31 3.99 -20.65 2.40
CA ALA A 31 4.89 -19.50 2.58
C ALA A 31 4.59 -18.33 1.62
N GLN A 32 3.94 -18.60 0.48
CA GLN A 32 3.61 -17.60 -0.55
C GLN A 32 2.12 -17.24 -0.60
N GLY A 33 1.31 -17.85 0.26
CA GLY A 33 -0.11 -17.54 0.37
C GLY A 33 -0.31 -16.07 0.75
N ARG A 34 -0.85 -15.27 -0.17
CA ARG A 34 -1.32 -13.91 0.17
C ARG A 34 -2.47 -14.05 1.16
N ILE A 35 -2.38 -13.38 2.30
CA ILE A 35 -3.49 -13.28 3.24
C ILE A 35 -4.55 -12.40 2.60
N LEU A 36 -5.56 -13.02 2.00
CA LEU A 36 -6.70 -12.34 1.40
C LEU A 36 -7.80 -12.21 2.45
N ALA A 37 -8.34 -11.01 2.60
CA ALA A 37 -9.58 -10.83 3.34
C ALA A 37 -10.70 -11.65 2.67
N PRO A 38 -11.51 -12.39 3.43
CA PRO A 38 -12.65 -13.11 2.87
C PRO A 38 -13.58 -12.17 2.09
N PRO A 39 -14.09 -12.55 0.89
CA PRO A 39 -14.96 -11.68 0.10
C PRO A 39 -16.27 -11.27 0.79
N SER A 40 -16.70 -12.04 1.79
CA SER A 40 -17.87 -11.75 2.62
C SER A 40 -17.64 -10.66 3.67
N LEU A 41 -16.37 -10.31 3.95
CA LEU A 41 -16.00 -9.33 4.96
C LEU A 41 -16.30 -7.92 4.45
N LYS A 42 -17.25 -7.23 5.09
CA LYS A 42 -17.63 -5.88 4.67
C LYS A 42 -16.49 -4.89 4.99
N PRO A 43 -16.09 -4.01 4.06
CA PRO A 43 -14.91 -3.16 4.23
C PRO A 43 -14.89 -2.28 5.49
N LEU A 44 -16.07 -1.80 5.94
CA LEU A 44 -16.18 -0.92 7.11
C LEU A 44 -16.60 -1.66 8.38
N SER A 45 -16.62 -2.99 8.41
CA SER A 45 -17.09 -3.73 9.60
C SER A 45 -16.04 -3.81 10.72
N ASP A 46 -16.48 -4.13 11.93
CA ASP A 46 -15.55 -4.34 13.05
C ASP A 46 -14.70 -5.60 12.84
N GLU A 47 -15.24 -6.60 12.14
CA GLU A 47 -14.51 -7.81 11.76
C GLU A 47 -13.36 -7.49 10.79
N MET A 48 -13.50 -6.50 9.90
CA MET A 48 -12.39 -6.04 9.06
C MET A 48 -11.26 -5.43 9.89
N ILE A 49 -11.60 -4.60 10.88
CA ILE A 49 -10.61 -4.01 11.80
C ILE A 49 -9.88 -5.11 12.57
N ASN A 50 -10.60 -6.08 13.12
CA ASN A 50 -10.02 -7.19 13.87
C ASN A 50 -9.16 -8.08 12.97
N PHE A 51 -9.62 -8.37 11.75
CA PHE A 51 -8.86 -9.12 10.76
C PHE A 51 -7.51 -8.46 10.49
N ILE A 52 -7.50 -7.15 10.20
CA ILE A 52 -6.26 -6.41 9.92
C ILE A 52 -5.34 -6.39 11.14
N ASN A 53 -5.87 -6.09 12.34
CA ASN A 53 -5.05 -6.02 13.56
C ASN A 53 -4.44 -7.38 13.94
N ASN A 54 -5.11 -8.49 13.60
CA ASN A 54 -4.58 -9.84 13.79
C ASN A 54 -3.44 -10.21 12.83
N LEU A 55 -3.22 -9.45 11.76
CA LEU A 55 -2.07 -9.64 10.86
C LEU A 55 -0.75 -9.18 11.47
N ASN A 56 -0.78 -8.47 12.62
CA ASN A 56 0.39 -7.96 13.33
C ASN A 56 1.32 -7.13 12.41
N THR A 57 0.72 -6.19 11.66
CA THR A 57 1.47 -5.28 10.78
C THR A 57 2.08 -4.11 11.54
N THR A 58 2.83 -3.25 10.85
CA THR A 58 3.44 -2.04 11.44
C THR A 58 2.43 -0.93 11.78
N TRP A 59 1.17 -1.06 11.36
CA TRP A 59 0.10 -0.11 11.63
C TRP A 59 -1.10 -0.79 12.29
N LYS A 60 -1.94 0.01 12.94
CA LYS A 60 -3.14 -0.43 13.65
C LYS A 60 -4.39 0.10 12.95
N ALA A 61 -5.30 -0.78 12.59
CA ALA A 61 -6.60 -0.42 12.05
C ALA A 61 -7.53 0.12 13.15
N GLY A 62 -8.28 1.17 12.81
CA GLY A 62 -9.28 1.82 13.64
C GLY A 62 -10.44 2.35 12.81
N ARG A 63 -11.43 2.92 13.47
CA ARG A 63 -12.66 3.40 12.82
C ARG A 63 -12.55 4.87 12.46
N ASN A 64 -12.52 5.16 11.15
CA ASN A 64 -12.57 6.53 10.62
C ASN A 64 -13.96 6.90 10.08
N PHE A 65 -14.69 5.93 9.51
CA PHE A 65 -16.05 6.10 9.01
C PHE A 65 -17.03 5.21 9.79
N ASP A 66 -18.27 5.67 9.95
CA ASP A 66 -19.32 4.86 10.55
C ASP A 66 -19.53 3.57 9.75
N LYS A 67 -19.84 2.47 10.44
CA LYS A 67 -20.05 1.15 9.81
C LYS A 67 -21.19 1.13 8.78
N ASN A 68 -22.14 2.07 8.90
CA ASN A 68 -23.28 2.20 7.99
C ASN A 68 -23.03 3.21 6.86
N THR A 69 -21.83 3.80 6.79
CA THR A 69 -21.45 4.71 5.71
C THR A 69 -21.60 3.99 4.36
N PRO A 70 -22.32 4.55 3.38
CA PRO A 70 -22.49 3.94 2.08
C PRO A 70 -21.15 3.73 1.38
N LEU A 71 -20.92 2.56 0.80
CA LEU A 71 -19.70 2.33 0.00
C LEU A 71 -19.62 3.24 -1.23
N SER A 72 -20.75 3.77 -1.72
CA SER A 72 -20.77 4.80 -2.77
C SER A 72 -20.11 6.09 -2.32
N TYR A 73 -20.33 6.53 -1.07
CA TYR A 73 -19.65 7.69 -0.50
C TYR A 73 -18.13 7.45 -0.43
N ILE A 74 -17.70 6.30 0.11
CA ILE A 74 -16.27 5.95 0.18
C ILE A 74 -15.61 5.93 -1.21
N LYS A 75 -16.27 5.33 -2.20
CA LYS A 75 -15.79 5.35 -3.59
C LYS A 75 -15.80 6.76 -4.20
N GLY A 76 -16.77 7.58 -3.83
CA GLY A 76 -16.87 8.98 -4.24
C GLY A 76 -15.67 9.82 -3.78
N LEU A 77 -15.05 9.48 -2.65
CA LEU A 77 -13.82 10.15 -2.19
C LEU A 77 -12.60 9.84 -3.07
N MET A 78 -12.63 8.75 -3.84
CA MET A 78 -11.50 8.25 -4.66
C MET A 78 -11.54 8.80 -6.10
N GLY A 79 -11.42 10.11 -6.24
CA GLY A 79 -11.68 10.83 -7.50
C GLY A 79 -10.58 10.82 -8.58
N VAL A 80 -9.44 10.15 -8.37
CA VAL A 80 -8.38 10.09 -9.38
C VAL A 80 -8.83 9.23 -10.57
N HIS A 81 -8.68 9.76 -11.79
CA HIS A 81 -9.07 9.03 -12.99
C HIS A 81 -8.24 7.74 -13.16
N PRO A 82 -8.85 6.58 -13.51
CA PRO A 82 -8.13 5.32 -13.69
C PRO A 82 -6.99 5.37 -14.71
N ASP A 83 -7.17 6.20 -15.75
CA ASP A 83 -6.17 6.42 -16.81
C ASP A 83 -5.19 7.56 -16.53
N SER A 84 -5.14 8.10 -15.32
CA SER A 84 -4.21 9.19 -14.94
C SER A 84 -2.75 8.91 -15.29
N LYS A 85 -2.35 7.63 -15.30
CA LYS A 85 -1.02 7.17 -15.74
C LYS A 85 -0.67 7.52 -17.19
N ASN A 86 -1.66 7.71 -18.05
CA ASN A 86 -1.48 8.05 -19.47
C ASN A 86 -1.24 9.56 -19.69
N TYR A 87 -1.44 10.38 -18.66
CA TYR A 87 -1.35 11.85 -18.73
C TYR A 87 -0.21 12.41 -17.86
N ARG A 88 0.81 11.60 -17.59
CA ARG A 88 1.95 12.02 -16.78
C ARG A 88 2.85 13.00 -17.54
N LEU A 89 3.36 13.99 -16.82
CA LEU A 89 4.44 14.84 -17.31
C LEU A 89 5.73 14.02 -17.48
N PRO A 90 6.69 14.49 -18.30
CA PRO A 90 8.02 13.91 -18.38
C PRO A 90 8.66 13.81 -17.00
N LEU A 91 9.41 12.73 -16.76
CA LEU A 91 10.17 12.56 -15.52
C LEU A 91 11.23 13.66 -15.41
N HIS A 92 11.28 14.33 -14.26
CA HIS A 92 12.32 15.28 -13.93
C HIS A 92 13.44 14.54 -13.17
N TYR A 93 14.66 14.64 -13.68
CA TYR A 93 15.85 14.02 -13.07
C TYR A 93 16.71 15.10 -12.43
N HIS A 94 17.08 14.90 -11.17
CA HIS A 94 18.09 15.72 -10.51
C HIS A 94 19.48 15.21 -10.92
N ALA A 95 20.33 16.10 -11.44
CA ALA A 95 21.67 15.75 -11.91
C ALA A 95 22.60 15.32 -10.77
N GLU A 96 22.39 15.89 -9.59
CA GLU A 96 23.15 15.61 -8.37
C GLU A 96 22.16 15.39 -7.24
N ILE A 97 22.31 14.29 -6.51
CA ILE A 97 21.60 14.04 -5.26
C ILE A 97 22.62 14.36 -4.16
N PRO A 98 22.31 15.25 -3.20
CA PRO A 98 23.23 15.55 -2.11
C PRO A 98 23.57 14.30 -1.30
N ASP A 99 24.85 14.13 -0.96
CA ASP A 99 25.31 12.99 -0.12
C ASP A 99 24.86 13.12 1.34
N ASP A 100 24.40 14.31 1.75
CA ASP A 100 24.07 14.71 3.11
C ASP A 100 22.55 14.81 3.38
N LEU A 101 21.73 14.02 2.67
CA LEU A 101 20.30 13.94 2.97
C LEU A 101 20.06 13.44 4.41
N PRO A 102 19.16 14.08 5.17
CA PRO A 102 18.90 13.68 6.54
C PRO A 102 18.14 12.34 6.60
N GLU A 103 18.35 11.58 7.68
CA GLU A 103 17.63 10.32 7.93
C GLU A 103 16.11 10.52 8.04
N SER A 104 15.67 11.69 8.52
CA SER A 104 14.27 12.09 8.60
C SER A 104 14.07 13.53 8.15
N PHE A 105 12.92 13.82 7.55
CA PHE A 105 12.58 15.15 7.03
C PHE A 105 11.09 15.42 7.19
N ASP A 106 10.75 16.57 7.75
CA ASP A 106 9.38 17.08 7.81
C ASP A 106 9.33 18.50 7.22
N ALA A 107 8.54 18.68 6.15
CA ALA A 107 8.38 19.97 5.49
C ALA A 107 7.80 21.05 6.43
N ARG A 108 7.01 20.65 7.43
CA ARG A 108 6.42 21.55 8.43
C ARG A 108 7.48 22.14 9.36
N GLU A 109 8.53 21.37 9.66
CA GLU A 109 9.64 21.83 10.47
C GLU A 109 10.59 22.71 9.63
N GLN A 110 10.95 22.26 8.43
CA GLN A 110 11.86 22.96 7.53
C GLN A 110 11.31 24.33 7.08
N TRP A 111 10.02 24.40 6.79
CA TRP A 111 9.33 25.63 6.35
C TRP A 111 8.21 26.00 7.32
N SER A 112 8.54 26.05 8.61
CA SER A 112 7.60 26.38 9.69
C SER A 112 6.86 27.72 9.55
N HIS A 113 7.40 28.66 8.76
CA HIS A 113 6.75 29.93 8.45
C HIS A 113 5.62 29.80 7.40
N CYS A 114 5.51 28.66 6.71
CA CYS A 114 4.47 28.38 5.73
C CYS A 114 3.29 27.67 6.41
N SER A 115 2.23 28.44 6.72
CA SER A 115 1.03 27.91 7.36
C SER A 115 0.28 26.89 6.49
N SER A 116 0.38 27.02 5.16
CA SER A 116 -0.27 26.12 4.20
C SER A 116 0.14 24.66 4.35
N ILE A 117 1.40 24.38 4.70
CA ILE A 117 1.96 23.01 4.85
C ILE A 117 1.33 22.28 6.05
N HIS A 118 0.81 23.04 7.02
CA HIS A 118 0.15 22.50 8.21
C HIS A 118 -1.35 22.24 7.99
N LEU A 119 -1.93 22.74 6.89
CA LEU A 119 -3.36 22.76 6.69
C LEU A 119 -3.86 21.43 6.15
N ILE A 120 -4.78 20.79 6.88
CA ILE A 120 -5.53 19.63 6.40
C ILE A 120 -6.87 20.12 5.84
N ARG A 121 -7.14 19.81 4.58
CA ARG A 121 -8.37 20.21 3.89
C ARG A 121 -9.37 19.05 3.79
N ASP A 122 -10.64 19.42 3.60
CA ASP A 122 -11.74 18.47 3.40
C ASP A 122 -12.31 18.61 1.99
N GLN A 123 -12.25 17.54 1.20
CA GLN A 123 -12.83 17.47 -0.13
C GLN A 123 -14.36 17.31 -0.13
N SER A 124 -14.96 17.07 1.04
CA SER A 124 -16.40 16.84 1.24
C SER A 124 -16.93 15.67 0.40
N GLU A 125 -18.21 15.68 0.04
CA GLU A 125 -18.89 14.69 -0.83
C GLU A 125 -18.49 14.81 -2.32
N CYS A 126 -17.22 15.06 -2.61
CA CYS A 126 -16.71 15.21 -3.97
C CYS A 126 -15.44 14.38 -4.19
N GLY A 127 -15.32 13.75 -5.36
CA GLY A 127 -14.09 13.11 -5.82
C GLY A 127 -13.05 14.12 -6.33
N SER A 128 -12.74 15.13 -5.52
CA SER A 128 -11.87 16.25 -5.88
C SER A 128 -10.44 16.12 -5.34
N CYS A 129 -10.07 14.97 -4.75
CA CYS A 129 -8.73 14.73 -4.21
C CYS A 129 -7.58 15.05 -5.17
N TRP A 130 -7.77 14.83 -6.48
CA TRP A 130 -6.80 15.16 -7.52
C TRP A 130 -6.53 16.68 -7.61
N ALA A 131 -7.55 17.50 -7.38
CA ALA A 131 -7.45 18.96 -7.40
C ALA A 131 -6.95 19.48 -6.05
N PHE A 132 -7.38 18.87 -4.93
CA PHE A 132 -6.93 19.23 -3.59
C PHE A 132 -5.43 19.01 -3.43
N GLY A 133 -4.92 17.80 -3.73
CA GLY A 133 -3.48 17.53 -3.63
C GLY A 133 -2.63 18.42 -4.54
N ALA A 134 -3.16 18.82 -5.71
CA ALA A 134 -2.50 19.78 -6.59
C ALA A 134 -2.47 21.19 -5.98
N ALA A 135 -3.62 21.71 -5.53
CA ALA A 135 -3.73 23.05 -4.95
C ALA A 135 -2.99 23.19 -3.61
N GLU A 136 -2.96 22.13 -2.79
CA GLU A 136 -2.14 22.02 -1.57
C GLU A 136 -0.66 22.20 -1.90
N ALA A 137 -0.10 21.36 -2.77
CA ALA A 137 1.30 21.46 -3.15
C ALA A 137 1.64 22.80 -3.85
N MET A 138 0.72 23.37 -4.64
CA MET A 138 0.90 24.69 -5.25
C MET A 138 0.97 25.80 -4.20
N SER A 139 0.07 25.78 -3.21
CA SER A 139 0.07 26.75 -2.09
C SER A 139 1.40 26.70 -1.33
N ASP A 140 1.84 25.49 -0.99
CA ASP A 140 3.09 25.26 -0.26
C ASP A 140 4.30 25.77 -1.04
N ARG A 141 4.38 25.43 -2.34
CA ARG A 141 5.46 25.87 -3.21
C ARG A 141 5.50 27.38 -3.38
N ILE A 142 4.36 28.06 -3.47
CA ILE A 142 4.31 29.53 -3.52
C ILE A 142 4.93 30.12 -2.25
N CYS A 143 4.54 29.62 -1.07
CA CYS A 143 5.13 30.10 0.17
C CYS A 143 6.64 29.85 0.24
N ILE A 144 7.09 28.62 -0.07
CA ILE A 144 8.50 28.22 -0.05
C ILE A 144 9.33 29.10 -1.01
N HIS A 145 8.88 29.26 -2.26
CA HIS A 145 9.63 30.00 -3.27
C HIS A 145 9.59 31.52 -3.08
N THR A 146 8.59 32.04 -2.37
CA THR A 146 8.49 33.47 -2.03
C THR A 146 9.01 33.80 -0.64
N ASN A 147 9.49 32.80 0.11
CA ASN A 147 9.92 32.92 1.50
C ASN A 147 8.84 33.58 2.38
N GLY A 148 7.59 33.10 2.25
CA GLY A 148 6.44 33.54 3.03
C GLY A 148 5.81 34.87 2.62
N LYS A 149 6.29 35.54 1.56
CA LYS A 149 5.71 36.82 1.09
C LYS A 149 4.31 36.66 0.50
N VAL A 150 4.00 35.49 -0.04
CA VAL A 150 2.69 35.12 -0.60
C VAL A 150 2.31 33.74 -0.05
N GLN A 151 1.10 33.60 0.48
CA GLN A 151 0.50 32.34 0.90
C GLN A 151 -1.02 32.42 0.84
#